data_AF-A0A409VTD4-F1
#
_entry.id   AF-A0A409VTD4-F1
#
_cell.length_a   1.000
_cell.length_b   1.000
_cell.length_c   1.000
_cell.angle_alpha   90.00
_cell.angle_beta   90.00
_cell.angle_gamma   90.00
#
_symmetry.space_group_name_H-M   'P 1'
#
loop_
_entity.id
_entity.type
_entity.pdbx_description
1 polymer ?
#
loop_
_entity_poly.entity_id
_entity_poly.type
_entity_poly.pdbx_seq_one_letter_code
_entity_poly.pdbx_strand_id
1 'polypeptide(L)'
;MPSTNFSEICKSFAESVQAELPYISGSFPLGPDESKLFYQGPNGLGMLDFSKATNSDLEALSNACQPASFGVGGQDVLDASYRKAGKMDTTCFATQFSPLTHGIVDLIREDLFKGEDERGIGVELYKLNVYGPGSFFKAHIDTPRSDNMFGSLVVILPTVHRGGSLIFRHGGKEWTFDSAGAIGASRTASSRRTAFTAFYSDVEHEVTPVISGYRVTLTYNLYFTNTTASNVPGVASIRSQSSATLAIEDHLKSLLSDSSFLHTGGYLGFRLLHKYPVHKSTDLSLLAKTLKGPDARILSACTSLGLRTSLQLFYSIPMKGFYSDDYDSDDDGASTGARKYVMRKAINADDVSQLDEDMWEEVICFLEEDCEGKAVRDLRLLDAANKGSVSKEKSKTRDIYWVNPEAKSATKVESPYVAYGNEASLGYFYGEVAIVAEVGQARKRKTI
;
A
#
# COMPACT_ATOMS: atom_id res chain seq x y z
N MET A 1 6.38 -32.62 -24.72
CA MET A 1 6.61 -31.17 -24.61
C MET A 1 5.92 -30.74 -23.33
N PRO A 2 6.59 -30.19 -22.31
CA PRO A 2 5.86 -29.69 -21.16
C PRO A 2 5.13 -28.43 -21.65
N SER A 3 3.82 -28.55 -21.86
CA SER A 3 2.94 -27.40 -21.95
C SER A 3 3.01 -26.72 -20.58
N THR A 4 3.85 -25.71 -20.46
CA THR A 4 3.85 -24.84 -19.29
C THR A 4 2.42 -24.34 -19.13
N ASN A 5 1.72 -24.79 -18.08
CA ASN A 5 0.37 -24.34 -17.84
C ASN A 5 0.45 -22.90 -17.34
N PHE A 6 0.40 -21.93 -18.26
CA PHE A 6 0.52 -20.50 -17.95
C PHE A 6 -0.45 -20.07 -16.84
N SER A 7 -1.62 -20.73 -16.74
CA SER A 7 -2.58 -20.52 -15.67
C SER A 7 -2.03 -20.90 -14.29
N GLU A 8 -1.33 -22.03 -14.19
CA GLU A 8 -0.66 -22.46 -12.95
C GLU A 8 0.46 -21.48 -12.56
N ILE A 9 1.27 -21.02 -13.52
CA ILE A 9 2.29 -20.00 -13.25
C ILE A 9 1.66 -18.70 -12.73
N CYS A 10 0.59 -18.20 -13.36
CA CYS A 10 -0.12 -17.02 -12.88
C CYS A 10 -0.57 -17.19 -11.42
N LYS A 11 -1.17 -18.33 -11.13
CA LYS A 11 -1.71 -18.65 -9.81
C LYS A 11 -0.60 -18.72 -8.77
N SER A 12 0.46 -19.51 -9.01
CA SER A 12 1.58 -19.66 -8.08
C SER A 12 2.36 -18.36 -7.90
N PHE A 13 2.49 -17.54 -8.95
CA PHE A 13 3.04 -16.20 -8.86
C PHE A 13 2.18 -15.29 -7.95
N ALA A 14 0.87 -15.25 -8.17
CA ALA A 14 -0.05 -14.46 -7.36
C ALA A 14 -0.05 -14.90 -5.88
N GLU A 15 -0.01 -16.21 -5.63
CA GLU A 15 0.12 -16.79 -4.29
C GLU A 15 1.44 -16.37 -3.62
N SER A 16 2.56 -16.39 -4.36
CA SER A 16 3.88 -15.97 -3.85
C SER A 16 3.91 -14.48 -3.48
N VAL A 17 3.28 -13.62 -4.30
CA VAL A 17 3.18 -12.17 -4.04
C VAL A 17 2.27 -11.85 -2.85
N GLN A 18 1.20 -12.64 -2.65
CA GLN A 18 0.19 -12.43 -1.59
C GLN A 18 0.40 -13.30 -0.34
N ALA A 19 1.54 -13.99 -0.23
CA ALA A 19 1.85 -14.90 0.87
C ALA A 19 2.06 -14.17 2.21
N GLU A 20 2.43 -12.89 2.14
CA GLU A 20 2.86 -12.11 3.30
C GLU A 20 1.71 -11.35 3.95
N LEU A 21 1.83 -11.16 5.27
CA LEU A 21 0.93 -10.27 6.01
C LEU A 21 1.23 -8.82 5.62
N PRO A 22 0.20 -7.98 5.49
CA PRO A 22 0.38 -6.56 5.18
C PRO A 22 0.80 -5.74 6.41
N TYR A 23 1.02 -6.41 7.54
CA TYR A 23 1.43 -5.83 8.81
C TYR A 23 2.32 -6.78 9.60
N ILE A 24 3.08 -6.22 10.55
CA ILE A 24 3.78 -6.94 11.60
C ILE A 24 3.31 -6.43 12.95
N SER A 25 3.45 -7.24 13.99
CA SER A 25 3.11 -6.82 15.36
C SER A 25 4.02 -7.49 16.38
N GLY A 26 4.13 -6.87 17.55
CA GLY A 26 4.93 -7.41 18.63
C GLY A 26 4.65 -6.74 19.96
N SER A 27 5.33 -7.21 21.01
CA SER A 27 5.27 -6.59 22.33
C SER A 27 6.64 -6.57 22.99
N PHE A 28 6.90 -5.55 23.80
CA PHE A 28 8.17 -5.33 24.48
C PHE A 28 7.94 -4.66 25.85
N PRO A 29 8.83 -4.85 26.83
CA PRO A 29 8.74 -4.13 28.09
C PRO A 29 9.11 -2.65 27.89
N LEU A 30 8.35 -1.73 28.49
CA LEU A 30 8.67 -0.30 28.48
C LEU A 30 9.66 0.03 29.59
N GLY A 31 10.71 0.81 29.29
CA GLY A 31 11.64 1.28 30.31
C GLY A 31 10.98 2.22 31.33
N PRO A 32 11.47 2.27 32.58
CA PRO A 32 10.92 3.17 33.62
C PRO A 32 11.08 4.66 33.28
N ASP A 33 12.04 5.03 32.44
CA ASP A 33 12.26 6.40 31.96
C ASP A 33 11.50 6.71 30.66
N GLU A 34 10.85 5.72 30.05
CA GLU A 34 10.08 5.87 28.81
C GLU A 34 8.57 5.87 29.07
N SER A 35 8.13 5.57 30.30
CA SER A 35 6.73 5.47 30.69
C SER A 35 6.04 6.81 30.93
N LYS A 36 6.78 7.92 30.88
CA LYS A 36 6.25 9.26 31.17
C LYS A 36 5.75 9.95 29.89
N LEU A 37 4.59 10.56 30.01
CA LEU A 37 3.96 11.42 29.01
C LEU A 37 3.64 12.77 29.67
N PHE A 38 4.11 13.84 29.05
CA PHE A 38 3.76 15.21 29.42
C PHE A 38 2.76 15.73 28.39
N TYR A 39 1.70 16.39 28.83
CA TYR A 39 0.66 16.87 27.92
C TYR A 39 0.03 18.18 28.40
N GLN A 40 -0.53 18.95 27.47
CA GLN A 40 -1.32 20.14 27.78
C GLN A 40 -2.75 19.71 28.09
N GLY A 41 -3.15 19.84 29.36
CA GLY A 41 -4.50 19.62 29.83
C GLY A 41 -5.31 20.92 29.92
N PRO A 42 -6.62 20.82 30.20
CA PRO A 42 -7.50 21.99 30.31
C PRO A 42 -7.10 22.95 31.46
N ASN A 43 -6.43 22.44 32.49
CA ASN A 43 -6.00 23.20 33.67
C ASN A 43 -4.48 23.43 33.71
N GLY A 44 -3.79 23.31 32.57
CA GLY A 44 -2.33 23.44 32.47
C GLY A 44 -1.63 22.12 32.17
N LEU A 45 -0.34 22.04 32.50
CA LEU A 45 0.51 20.87 32.20
C LEU A 45 0.12 19.66 33.05
N GLY A 46 -0.18 18.55 32.39
CA GLY A 46 -0.37 17.23 32.98
C GLY A 46 0.86 16.33 32.76
N MET A 47 1.03 15.37 33.65
CA MET A 47 2.00 14.29 33.50
C MET A 47 1.34 12.97 33.86
N LEU A 48 1.50 11.98 32.99
CA LEU A 48 1.05 10.60 33.18
C LEU A 48 2.26 9.66 33.19
N ASP A 49 2.32 8.75 34.15
CA ASP A 49 3.30 7.67 34.18
C ASP A 49 2.57 6.33 33.95
N PHE A 50 2.73 5.73 32.77
CA PHE A 50 2.04 4.49 32.40
C PHE A 50 2.40 3.29 33.29
N SER A 51 3.54 3.36 33.99
CA SER A 51 3.94 2.34 34.97
C SER A 51 3.09 2.37 36.25
N LYS A 52 2.30 3.44 36.47
CA LYS A 52 1.46 3.66 37.65
C LYS A 52 0.07 4.21 37.34
N ALA A 53 -0.24 4.41 36.05
CA ALA A 53 -1.48 5.04 35.60
C ALA A 53 -2.74 4.35 36.15
N THR A 54 -3.59 5.16 36.76
CA THR A 54 -4.94 4.79 37.20
C THR A 54 -5.97 5.13 36.12
N ASN A 55 -7.19 4.62 36.25
CA ASN A 55 -8.28 5.00 35.35
C ASN A 55 -8.62 6.50 35.43
N SER A 56 -8.43 7.14 36.59
CA SER A 56 -8.68 8.58 36.74
C SER A 56 -7.65 9.41 35.98
N ASP A 57 -6.37 8.98 35.99
CA ASP A 57 -5.33 9.66 35.21
C ASP A 57 -5.58 9.51 33.70
N LEU A 58 -6.03 8.33 33.26
CA LEU A 58 -6.36 8.06 31.86
C LEU A 58 -7.61 8.81 31.40
N GLU A 59 -8.61 8.97 32.27
CA GLU A 59 -9.77 9.81 32.04
C GLU A 59 -9.36 11.29 31.92
N ALA A 60 -8.46 11.78 32.78
CA ALA A 60 -7.93 13.13 32.68
C ALA A 60 -7.17 13.37 31.37
N LEU A 61 -6.36 12.40 30.90
CA LEU A 61 -5.73 12.45 29.58
C LEU A 61 -6.79 12.44 28.46
N SER A 62 -7.81 11.58 28.55
CA SER A 62 -8.90 11.53 27.58
C SER A 62 -9.65 12.87 27.48
N ASN A 63 -9.88 13.54 28.61
CA ASN A 63 -10.57 14.84 28.68
C ASN A 63 -9.70 16.00 28.15
N ALA A 64 -8.37 15.83 28.13
CA ALA A 64 -7.44 16.77 27.51
C ALA A 64 -7.37 16.62 25.98
N CYS A 65 -7.82 15.50 25.43
CA CYS A 65 -7.84 15.29 24.00
C CYS A 65 -8.95 16.08 23.31
N GLN A 66 -8.68 16.50 22.08
CA GLN A 66 -9.72 17.02 21.18
C GLN A 66 -10.48 15.84 20.54
N PRO A 67 -11.77 16.00 20.20
CA PRO A 67 -12.48 15.02 19.40
C PRO A 67 -11.73 14.77 18.08
N ALA A 68 -11.49 13.51 17.75
CA ALA A 68 -10.78 13.15 16.54
C ALA A 68 -11.70 13.26 15.31
N SER A 69 -11.36 14.12 14.35
CA SER A 69 -11.95 14.16 13.02
C SER A 69 -11.43 13.01 12.15
N PHE A 70 -11.96 12.86 10.94
CA PHE A 70 -11.43 11.98 9.90
C PHE A 70 -11.58 12.66 8.53
N GLY A 71 -10.74 12.32 7.57
CA GLY A 71 -10.79 12.92 6.24
C GLY A 71 -11.88 12.29 5.37
N VAL A 72 -12.70 13.08 4.69
CA VAL A 72 -13.55 12.62 3.58
C VAL A 72 -13.50 13.67 2.49
N GLY A 73 -13.17 13.25 1.28
CA GLY A 73 -13.16 14.16 0.14
C GLY A 73 -12.30 15.41 0.30
N GLY A 74 -11.14 15.27 0.97
CA GLY A 74 -10.24 16.39 1.23
C GLY A 74 -10.74 17.37 2.31
N GLN A 75 -11.77 17.00 3.08
CA GLN A 75 -12.28 17.78 4.22
C GLN A 75 -12.21 16.98 5.52
N ASP A 76 -11.92 17.65 6.62
CA ASP A 76 -12.00 17.03 7.95
C ASP A 76 -13.45 17.02 8.43
N VAL A 77 -13.96 15.83 8.73
CA VAL A 77 -15.32 15.59 9.19
C VAL A 77 -15.28 15.10 10.63
N LEU A 78 -16.14 15.67 11.47
CA LEU A 78 -16.38 15.22 12.84
C LEU A 78 -17.74 14.51 12.91
N ASP A 79 -17.72 13.17 12.87
CA ASP A 79 -18.91 12.33 13.04
C ASP A 79 -18.62 11.21 14.05
N ALA A 80 -19.25 11.32 15.23
CA ALA A 80 -19.10 10.36 16.31
C ALA A 80 -19.72 8.98 16.00
N SER A 81 -20.57 8.87 14.98
CA SER A 81 -21.08 7.59 14.47
C SER A 81 -20.04 6.81 13.65
N TYR A 82 -18.99 7.50 13.20
CA TYR A 82 -17.93 6.95 12.38
C TYR A 82 -16.59 6.84 13.12
N ARG A 83 -16.22 7.89 13.85
CA ARG A 83 -15.03 7.94 14.70
C ARG A 83 -15.38 8.56 16.04
N LYS A 84 -15.22 7.78 17.11
CA LYS A 84 -15.32 8.28 18.49
C LYS A 84 -14.01 8.03 19.19
N ALA A 85 -13.11 9.00 19.18
CA ALA A 85 -11.82 8.92 19.84
C ALA A 85 -11.33 10.32 20.24
N GLY A 86 -10.44 10.37 21.24
CA GLY A 86 -9.63 11.54 21.53
C GLY A 86 -8.36 11.54 20.66
N LYS A 87 -7.95 12.73 20.21
CA LYS A 87 -6.68 12.99 19.53
C LYS A 87 -5.92 14.11 20.24
N MET A 88 -4.60 14.02 20.24
CA MET A 88 -3.70 15.10 20.61
C MET A 88 -2.57 15.20 19.58
N ASP A 89 -2.31 16.41 19.10
CA ASP A 89 -1.23 16.71 18.16
C ASP A 89 0.12 16.81 18.88
N THR A 90 1.21 16.58 18.14
CA THR A 90 2.58 16.56 18.69
C THR A 90 3.01 17.86 19.35
N THR A 91 2.35 18.99 19.07
CA THR A 91 2.60 20.27 19.74
C THR A 91 2.06 20.31 21.17
N CYS A 92 1.15 19.40 21.52
CA CYS A 92 0.41 19.39 22.78
C CYS A 92 0.88 18.30 23.75
N PHE A 93 1.81 17.43 23.34
CA PHE A 93 2.41 16.42 24.22
C PHE A 93 3.88 16.17 23.91
N ALA A 94 4.58 15.60 24.90
CA ALA A 94 5.94 15.10 24.76
C ALA A 94 6.05 13.74 25.45
N THR A 95 6.79 12.83 24.80
CA THR A 95 7.09 11.49 25.33
C THR A 95 8.58 11.23 25.24
N GLN A 96 9.10 10.43 26.18
CA GLN A 96 10.49 9.96 26.17
C GLN A 96 10.63 8.64 25.40
N PHE A 97 9.53 7.99 25.04
CA PHE A 97 9.54 6.77 24.25
C PHE A 97 10.00 7.05 22.82
N SER A 98 10.90 6.18 22.31
CA SER A 98 11.33 6.19 20.92
C SER A 98 11.23 4.78 20.33
N PRO A 99 10.63 4.59 19.15
CA PRO A 99 10.61 3.29 18.50
C PRO A 99 12.02 2.78 18.11
N LEU A 100 13.00 3.69 18.01
CA LEU A 100 14.39 3.35 17.67
C LEU A 100 15.10 2.60 18.81
N THR A 101 14.78 2.88 20.08
CA THR A 101 15.46 2.25 21.23
C THR A 101 15.02 0.80 21.44
N HIS A 102 13.92 0.38 20.84
CA HIS A 102 13.32 -0.95 20.99
C HIS A 102 13.52 -1.86 19.78
N GLY A 103 14.34 -1.46 18.81
CA GLY A 103 14.60 -2.27 17.60
C GLY A 103 13.39 -2.43 16.69
N ILE A 104 12.32 -1.63 16.86
CA ILE A 104 11.09 -1.75 16.06
C ILE A 104 11.39 -1.51 14.58
N VAL A 105 12.28 -0.58 14.26
CA VAL A 105 12.67 -0.31 12.86
C VAL A 105 13.39 -1.50 12.23
N ASP A 106 14.21 -2.22 13.00
CA ASP A 106 14.87 -3.43 12.51
C ASP A 106 13.85 -4.55 12.31
N LEU A 107 12.88 -4.71 13.22
CA LEU A 107 11.76 -5.64 13.02
C LEU A 107 10.92 -5.30 11.79
N ILE A 108 10.67 -4.02 11.51
CA ILE A 108 10.00 -3.61 10.27
C ILE A 108 10.82 -4.07 9.07
N ARG A 109 12.14 -3.85 9.06
CA ARG A 109 13.00 -4.27 7.96
C ARG A 109 13.02 -5.80 7.78
N GLU A 110 13.23 -6.54 8.87
CA GLU A 110 13.37 -7.99 8.81
C GLU A 110 12.03 -8.70 8.56
N ASP A 111 10.93 -8.25 9.15
CA ASP A 111 9.65 -8.97 9.08
C ASP A 111 8.69 -8.41 8.03
N LEU A 112 8.58 -7.09 7.88
CA LEU A 112 7.67 -6.47 6.89
C LEU A 112 8.29 -6.48 5.48
N PHE A 113 9.62 -6.34 5.40
CA PHE A 113 10.38 -6.32 4.14
C PHE A 113 11.26 -7.56 3.92
N LYS A 114 11.23 -8.55 4.82
CA LYS A 114 11.99 -9.82 4.72
C LYS A 114 13.50 -9.64 4.71
N GLY A 115 14.00 -8.54 5.27
CA GLY A 115 15.42 -8.23 5.34
C GLY A 115 16.04 -7.87 3.99
N GLU A 116 15.27 -7.78 2.92
CA GLU A 116 15.76 -7.56 1.55
C GLU A 116 15.84 -6.09 1.16
N ASP A 117 15.31 -5.20 2.01
CA ASP A 117 15.24 -3.78 1.76
C ASP A 117 16.36 -3.02 2.46
N GLU A 118 17.24 -2.42 1.65
CA GLU A 118 18.40 -1.65 2.11
C GLU A 118 18.08 -0.18 2.38
N ARG A 119 16.88 0.29 2.01
CA ARG A 119 16.49 1.69 2.21
C ARG A 119 16.41 1.99 3.71
N GLY A 120 16.85 3.19 4.08
CA GLY A 120 16.71 3.67 5.45
C GLY A 120 15.25 3.97 5.74
N ILE A 121 14.83 3.67 6.96
CA ILE A 121 13.46 3.88 7.41
C ILE A 121 13.46 5.07 8.37
N GLY A 122 12.75 6.13 7.99
CA GLY A 122 12.44 7.27 8.84
C GLY A 122 11.16 7.01 9.61
N VAL A 123 11.13 7.43 10.88
CA VAL A 123 9.97 7.29 11.76
C VAL A 123 9.64 8.64 12.35
N GLU A 124 8.44 9.15 12.06
CA GLU A 124 7.99 10.48 12.49
C GLU A 124 6.81 10.34 13.43
N LEU A 125 6.92 10.90 14.65
CA LEU A 125 5.79 10.95 15.58
C LEU A 125 4.71 11.86 15.01
N TYR A 126 3.50 11.34 14.89
CA TYR A 126 2.38 12.04 14.27
C TYR A 126 1.33 12.49 15.28
N LYS A 127 0.81 11.57 16.10
CA LYS A 127 -0.24 11.91 17.07
C LYS A 127 -0.35 10.91 18.21
N LEU A 128 -1.04 11.35 19.26
CA LEU A 128 -1.52 10.50 20.33
C LEU A 128 -3.04 10.32 20.18
N ASN A 129 -3.52 9.10 20.39
CA ASN A 129 -4.96 8.80 20.43
C ASN A 129 -5.35 8.14 21.75
N VAL A 130 -6.53 8.51 22.25
CA VAL A 130 -7.14 7.92 23.44
C VAL A 130 -8.52 7.40 23.08
N TYR A 131 -8.74 6.10 23.31
CA TYR A 131 -10.03 5.46 23.12
C TYR A 131 -10.53 5.00 24.51
N GLY A 132 -11.56 5.68 25.03
CA GLY A 132 -12.24 5.29 26.26
C GLY A 132 -13.41 4.34 26.00
N PRO A 133 -14.23 4.03 27.03
CA PRO A 133 -15.39 3.14 26.85
C PRO A 133 -16.36 3.62 25.75
N GLY A 134 -16.69 2.71 24.83
CA GLY A 134 -17.53 2.96 23.66
C GLY A 134 -16.84 3.71 22.52
N SER A 135 -15.56 4.08 22.65
CA SER A 135 -14.77 4.67 21.57
C SER A 135 -14.37 3.63 20.52
N PHE A 136 -14.35 4.04 19.25
CA PHE A 136 -14.02 3.20 18.09
C PHE A 136 -13.58 4.07 16.91
N PHE A 137 -13.08 3.45 15.84
CA PHE A 137 -12.89 4.09 14.55
C PHE A 137 -13.16 3.07 13.45
N LYS A 138 -14.17 3.34 12.60
CA LYS A 138 -14.55 2.48 11.48
C LYS A 138 -13.44 2.31 10.44
N ALA A 139 -13.64 1.36 9.53
CA ALA A 139 -12.71 1.00 8.46
C ALA A 139 -12.25 2.21 7.63
N HIS A 140 -10.96 2.48 7.62
CA HIS A 140 -10.36 3.64 6.94
C HIS A 140 -8.97 3.28 6.40
N ILE A 141 -8.45 4.12 5.51
CA ILE A 141 -7.07 4.02 5.00
C ILE A 141 -6.31 5.28 5.42
N ASP A 142 -5.02 5.16 5.71
CA ASP A 142 -4.22 6.32 6.09
C ASP A 142 -3.99 7.28 4.94
N THR A 143 -4.36 8.55 5.15
CA THR A 143 -4.15 9.61 4.16
C THR A 143 -2.65 9.77 3.87
N PRO A 144 -2.21 9.64 2.61
CA PRO A 144 -0.80 9.78 2.27
C PRO A 144 -0.33 11.22 2.54
N ARG A 145 0.86 11.34 3.13
CA ARG A 145 1.45 12.63 3.54
C ARG A 145 2.68 13.05 2.72
N SER A 146 3.28 12.11 2.01
CA SER A 146 4.47 12.33 1.19
C SER A 146 4.63 11.19 0.19
N ASP A 147 5.34 11.43 -0.91
CA ASP A 147 5.65 10.45 -1.96
C ASP A 147 6.48 9.24 -1.45
N ASN A 148 7.19 9.41 -0.35
CA ASN A 148 8.03 8.38 0.27
C ASN A 148 7.42 7.74 1.52
N MET A 149 6.19 8.08 1.89
CA MET A 149 5.48 7.41 2.98
C MET A 149 5.08 6.01 2.52
N PHE A 150 5.46 4.99 3.29
CA PHE A 150 5.12 3.61 2.95
C PHE A 150 4.18 2.94 3.97
N GLY A 151 4.06 3.48 5.18
CA GLY A 151 3.33 2.81 6.24
C GLY A 151 3.11 3.66 7.47
N SER A 152 2.48 3.02 8.45
CA SER A 152 2.20 3.58 9.76
C SER A 152 2.65 2.61 10.84
N LEU A 153 3.14 3.15 11.95
CA LEU A 153 3.45 2.41 13.18
C LEU A 153 2.53 2.91 14.29
N VAL A 154 1.77 2.00 14.88
CA VAL A 154 0.92 2.28 16.04
C VAL A 154 1.51 1.56 17.24
N VAL A 155 1.96 2.32 18.22
CA VAL A 155 2.46 1.83 19.50
C VAL A 155 1.34 1.96 20.53
N ILE A 156 0.94 0.84 21.12
CA ILE A 156 -0.10 0.76 22.14
C ILE A 156 0.56 0.75 23.51
N LEU A 157 0.37 1.84 24.24
CA LEU A 157 0.96 2.07 25.56
C LEU A 157 0.31 1.17 26.62
N PRO A 158 1.01 0.87 27.74
CA PRO A 158 0.62 -0.20 28.66
C PRO A 158 -0.55 0.20 29.57
N THR A 159 -1.74 0.34 28.99
CA THR A 159 -3.01 0.67 29.67
C THR A 159 -3.98 -0.49 29.62
N VAL A 160 -4.64 -0.77 30.74
CA VAL A 160 -5.59 -1.89 30.83
C VAL A 160 -6.91 -1.52 30.15
N HIS A 161 -7.33 -2.35 29.21
CA HIS A 161 -8.59 -2.20 28.51
C HIS A 161 -9.14 -3.55 28.01
N ARG A 162 -10.40 -3.57 27.58
CA ARG A 162 -11.04 -4.68 26.86
C ARG A 162 -11.65 -4.16 25.56
N GLY A 163 -11.66 -4.96 24.51
CA GLY A 163 -12.00 -4.48 23.15
C GLY A 163 -10.87 -3.61 22.58
N GLY A 164 -11.14 -2.78 21.56
CA GLY A 164 -10.10 -1.95 20.96
C GLY A 164 -9.07 -2.72 20.12
N SER A 165 -9.45 -3.86 19.58
CA SER A 165 -8.63 -4.62 18.62
C SER A 165 -8.48 -3.84 17.32
N LEU A 166 -7.33 -3.99 16.66
CA LEU A 166 -7.18 -3.51 15.28
C LEU A 166 -7.58 -4.60 14.31
N ILE A 167 -8.43 -4.28 13.34
CA ILE A 167 -8.72 -5.14 12.19
C ILE A 167 -7.96 -4.57 10.99
N PHE A 168 -7.31 -5.43 10.21
CA PHE A 168 -6.62 -5.09 8.96
C PHE A 168 -7.28 -5.81 7.80
N ARG A 169 -7.45 -5.12 6.67
CA ARG A 169 -8.03 -5.65 5.43
C ARG A 169 -7.17 -5.26 4.24
N HIS A 170 -6.74 -6.26 3.47
CA HIS A 170 -5.92 -6.06 2.27
C HIS A 170 -6.02 -7.29 1.37
N GLY A 171 -6.01 -7.08 0.04
CA GLY A 171 -6.09 -8.20 -0.91
C GLY A 171 -7.32 -9.10 -0.76
N GLY A 172 -8.43 -8.58 -0.25
CA GLY A 172 -9.66 -9.36 0.01
C GLY A 172 -9.60 -10.28 1.23
N LYS A 173 -8.55 -10.18 2.06
CA LYS A 173 -8.39 -10.93 3.32
C LYS A 173 -8.52 -9.98 4.51
N GLU A 174 -8.85 -10.53 5.67
CA GLU A 174 -9.03 -9.81 6.94
C GLU A 174 -8.20 -10.47 8.06
N TRP A 175 -7.59 -9.66 8.91
CA TRP A 175 -6.83 -10.10 10.09
C TRP A 175 -7.17 -9.25 11.31
N THR A 176 -7.14 -9.85 12.50
CA THR A 176 -7.40 -9.13 13.76
C THR A 176 -6.17 -9.19 14.67
N PHE A 177 -5.75 -8.04 15.18
CA PHE A 177 -4.74 -7.88 16.21
C PHE A 177 -5.39 -7.50 17.55
N ASP A 178 -5.27 -8.39 18.53
CA ASP A 178 -5.76 -8.15 19.89
C ASP A 178 -4.79 -7.27 20.69
N SER A 179 -5.02 -5.96 20.62
CA SER A 179 -4.26 -4.94 21.36
C SER A 179 -4.23 -5.20 22.87
N ALA A 180 -5.35 -5.64 23.44
CA ALA A 180 -5.48 -5.82 24.88
C ALA A 180 -4.69 -7.05 25.35
N GLY A 181 -4.78 -8.15 24.60
CA GLY A 181 -3.99 -9.35 24.83
C GLY A 181 -2.48 -9.10 24.71
N ALA A 182 -2.06 -8.29 23.72
CA ALA A 182 -0.64 -8.03 23.44
C ALA A 182 0.09 -7.23 24.54
N ILE A 183 -0.63 -6.38 25.29
CA ILE A 183 -0.09 -5.64 26.46
C ILE A 183 0.07 -6.56 27.68
N GLY A 184 -0.66 -7.68 27.70
CA GLY A 184 -0.70 -8.62 28.81
C GLY A 184 -1.69 -8.22 29.90
N ALA A 185 -2.43 -9.19 30.42
CA ALA A 185 -3.50 -9.00 31.41
C ALA A 185 -3.02 -8.76 32.85
N SER A 186 -1.73 -8.43 33.05
CA SER A 186 -1.17 -8.33 34.40
C SER A 186 -1.80 -7.17 35.19
N ARG A 187 -2.18 -7.47 36.44
CA ARG A 187 -2.72 -6.47 37.38
C ARG A 187 -1.65 -5.51 37.89
N THR A 188 -0.37 -5.89 37.82
CA THR A 188 0.74 -5.02 38.22
C THR A 188 1.26 -4.24 37.03
N ALA A 189 1.15 -2.91 37.12
CA ALA A 189 1.49 -2.00 36.04
C ALA A 189 2.97 -2.09 35.58
N SER A 190 3.89 -2.44 36.48
CA SER A 190 5.31 -2.69 36.20
C SER A 190 5.61 -3.93 35.36
N SER A 191 4.63 -4.81 35.15
CA SER A 191 4.76 -6.03 34.34
C SER A 191 3.94 -5.98 33.05
N ARG A 192 3.26 -4.84 32.78
CA ARG A 192 2.54 -4.63 31.53
C ARG A 192 3.55 -4.33 30.42
N ARG A 193 3.25 -4.83 29.23
CA ARG A 193 4.07 -4.65 28.03
C ARG A 193 3.50 -3.54 27.18
N THR A 194 4.35 -2.87 26.42
CA THR A 194 3.92 -2.07 25.29
C THR A 194 3.76 -3.00 24.10
N ALA A 195 2.75 -2.77 23.29
CA ALA A 195 2.55 -3.50 22.04
C ALA A 195 2.76 -2.55 20.85
N PHE A 196 3.04 -3.10 19.68
CA PHE A 196 3.07 -2.31 18.45
C PHE A 196 2.52 -3.10 17.28
N THR A 197 2.06 -2.35 16.28
CA THR A 197 1.77 -2.87 14.94
C THR A 197 2.30 -1.89 13.90
N ALA A 198 2.94 -2.39 12.85
CA ALA A 198 3.40 -1.61 11.71
C ALA A 198 2.82 -2.21 10.43
N PHE A 199 2.25 -1.38 9.57
CA PHE A 199 1.52 -1.82 8.38
C PHE A 199 1.70 -0.86 7.22
N TYR A 200 1.49 -1.36 6.00
CA TYR A 200 1.55 -0.53 4.80
C TYR A 200 0.43 0.50 4.76
N SER A 201 0.71 1.69 4.22
CA SER A 201 -0.17 2.85 4.34
C SER A 201 -1.51 2.70 3.61
N ASP A 202 -1.57 1.82 2.62
CA ASP A 202 -2.77 1.50 1.83
C ASP A 202 -3.63 0.37 2.44
N VAL A 203 -3.26 -0.15 3.61
CA VAL A 203 -4.02 -1.19 4.30
C VAL A 203 -5.21 -0.56 4.99
N GLU A 204 -6.40 -1.02 4.64
CA GLU A 204 -7.62 -0.62 5.33
C GLU A 204 -7.60 -1.19 6.75
N HIS A 205 -7.92 -0.35 7.73
CA HIS A 205 -7.90 -0.75 9.12
C HIS A 205 -9.02 -0.11 9.94
N GLU A 206 -9.35 -0.77 11.03
CA GLU A 206 -10.47 -0.41 11.91
C GLU A 206 -10.07 -0.64 13.37
N VAL A 207 -10.53 0.23 14.28
CA VAL A 207 -10.42 0.02 15.73
C VAL A 207 -11.79 -0.36 16.25
N THR A 208 -11.92 -1.59 16.74
CA THR A 208 -13.19 -2.08 17.33
C THR A 208 -13.52 -1.33 18.62
N PRO A 209 -14.80 -1.32 19.06
CA PRO A 209 -15.19 -0.62 20.27
C PRO A 209 -14.38 -1.06 21.50
N VAL A 210 -13.87 -0.08 22.26
CA VAL A 210 -13.33 -0.32 23.59
C VAL A 210 -14.51 -0.54 24.55
N ILE A 211 -14.55 -1.70 25.19
CA ILE A 211 -15.65 -2.11 26.08
C ILE A 211 -15.44 -1.52 27.49
N SER A 212 -14.20 -1.49 27.97
CA SER A 212 -13.85 -0.97 29.29
C SER A 212 -12.39 -0.53 29.35
N GLY A 213 -12.08 0.42 30.22
CA GLY A 213 -10.72 0.97 30.36
C GLY A 213 -10.40 1.96 29.23
N TYR A 214 -9.11 2.24 29.06
CA TYR A 214 -8.62 3.17 28.04
C TYR A 214 -7.51 2.53 27.22
N ARG A 215 -7.62 2.65 25.89
CA ARG A 215 -6.56 2.29 24.94
C ARG A 215 -5.87 3.57 24.50
N VAL A 216 -4.60 3.72 24.85
CA VAL A 216 -3.78 4.89 24.48
C VAL A 216 -2.72 4.47 23.47
N THR A 217 -2.59 5.22 22.38
CA THR A 217 -1.63 4.91 21.33
C THR A 217 -0.81 6.12 20.90
N LEU A 218 0.44 5.88 20.52
CA LEU A 218 1.25 6.78 19.72
C LEU A 218 1.25 6.28 18.28
N THR A 219 0.94 7.16 17.33
CA THR A 219 0.97 6.84 15.91
C THR A 219 2.15 7.57 15.26
N TYR A 220 2.90 6.84 14.45
CA TYR A 220 4.03 7.33 13.69
C TYR A 220 3.83 7.08 12.20
N ASN A 221 4.24 8.04 11.38
CA ASN A 221 4.35 7.85 9.93
C ASN A 221 5.71 7.20 9.61
N LEU A 222 5.71 6.26 8.67
CA LEU A 222 6.91 5.54 8.23
C LEU A 222 7.28 5.96 6.79
N TYR A 223 8.54 6.33 6.60
CA TYR A 223 9.06 6.85 5.34
C TYR A 223 10.30 6.10 4.87
N PHE A 224 10.45 5.94 3.56
CA PHE A 224 11.74 5.62 2.98
C PHE A 224 12.63 6.86 2.96
N THR A 225 13.89 6.70 3.33
CA THR A 225 14.89 7.77 3.34
C THR A 225 16.02 7.43 2.36
N ASN A 226 16.74 8.46 1.90
CA ASN A 226 17.86 8.31 0.97
C ASN A 226 19.12 7.73 1.65
N THR A 227 19.11 7.54 2.97
CA THR A 227 20.20 6.90 3.72
C THR A 227 20.04 5.39 3.57
N THR A 228 21.08 4.65 3.17
CA THR A 228 21.02 3.18 3.21
C THR A 228 21.27 2.70 4.64
N ALA A 229 20.62 1.60 5.04
CA ALA A 229 20.85 0.97 6.34
C ALA A 229 22.33 0.55 6.52
N SER A 230 23.05 0.37 5.41
CA SER A 230 24.44 -0.06 5.33
C SER A 230 25.38 1.09 4.93
N ASN A 231 25.34 2.23 5.62
CA ASN A 231 26.36 3.27 5.47
C ASN A 231 27.63 3.02 6.31
N VAL A 232 27.95 1.76 6.62
CA VAL A 232 29.27 1.37 7.14
C VAL A 232 30.08 0.80 5.98
N PRO A 233 31.04 1.57 5.41
CA PRO A 233 31.90 1.06 4.35
C PRO A 233 32.66 -0.19 4.84
N GLY A 234 32.53 -1.32 4.13
CA GLY A 234 33.35 -2.52 4.35
C GLY A 234 32.71 -3.68 5.10
N VAL A 235 31.43 -3.60 5.51
CA VAL A 235 30.72 -4.77 6.05
C VAL A 235 29.87 -5.41 4.96
N ALA A 236 30.28 -6.58 4.48
CA ALA A 236 29.44 -7.40 3.60
C ALA A 236 28.23 -7.91 4.41
N SER A 237 27.03 -7.41 4.11
CA SER A 237 25.80 -7.99 4.66
C SER A 237 25.44 -9.20 3.79
N ILE A 238 25.74 -10.41 4.27
CA ILE A 238 25.20 -11.63 3.66
C ILE A 238 23.72 -11.68 4.02
N ARG A 239 22.84 -11.39 3.06
CA ARG A 239 21.40 -11.52 3.23
C ARG A 239 20.89 -12.62 2.33
N SER A 240 20.17 -13.57 2.93
CA SER A 240 19.47 -14.59 2.16
C SER A 240 18.25 -13.94 1.51
N GLN A 241 18.04 -14.19 0.22
CA GLN A 241 16.75 -13.91 -0.39
C GLN A 241 15.67 -14.74 0.33
N SER A 242 14.51 -14.13 0.50
CA SER A 242 13.33 -14.80 1.02
C SER A 242 12.84 -15.86 0.03
N SER A 243 12.14 -16.89 0.54
CA SER A 243 11.53 -17.91 -0.31
C SER A 243 10.53 -17.31 -1.31
N ALA A 244 9.84 -16.22 -0.94
CA ALA A 244 8.92 -15.51 -1.81
C ALA A 244 9.65 -14.83 -2.98
N THR A 245 10.79 -14.17 -2.72
CA THR A 245 11.61 -13.56 -3.78
C THR A 245 12.11 -14.59 -4.76
N LEU A 246 12.67 -15.69 -4.25
CA LEU A 246 13.15 -16.80 -5.09
C LEU A 246 12.03 -17.39 -5.93
N ALA A 247 10.84 -17.61 -5.35
CA ALA A 247 9.69 -18.14 -6.07
C ALA A 247 9.20 -17.19 -7.19
N ILE A 248 9.15 -15.87 -6.92
CA ILE A 248 8.81 -14.85 -7.92
C ILE A 248 9.81 -14.90 -9.09
N GLU A 249 11.10 -14.94 -8.80
CA GLU A 249 12.16 -15.01 -9.82
C GLU A 249 12.10 -16.32 -10.62
N ASP A 250 11.92 -17.46 -9.96
CA ASP A 250 11.81 -18.78 -10.59
C ASP A 250 10.59 -18.88 -11.52
N HIS A 251 9.43 -18.37 -11.10
CA HIS A 251 8.23 -18.32 -11.92
C HIS A 251 8.43 -17.47 -13.18
N LEU A 252 9.07 -16.30 -13.04
CA LEU A 252 9.41 -15.45 -14.18
C LEU A 252 10.43 -16.10 -15.10
N LYS A 253 11.47 -16.72 -14.54
CA LYS A 253 12.49 -17.43 -15.31
C LYS A 253 11.88 -18.60 -16.08
N SER A 254 11.01 -19.38 -15.46
CA SER A 254 10.27 -20.48 -16.11
C SER A 254 9.43 -19.96 -17.28
N LEU A 255 8.73 -18.84 -17.08
CA LEU A 255 7.92 -18.20 -18.12
C LEU A 255 8.77 -17.73 -19.31
N LEU A 256 9.91 -17.08 -19.04
CA LEU A 256 10.78 -16.52 -20.08
C LEU A 256 11.59 -17.57 -20.84
N SER A 257 11.87 -18.71 -20.19
CA SER A 257 12.58 -19.87 -20.78
C SER A 257 11.74 -20.61 -21.82
N ASP A 258 10.42 -20.48 -21.76
CA ASP A 258 9.53 -21.04 -22.77
C ASP A 258 9.62 -20.24 -24.08
N SER A 259 10.19 -20.85 -25.11
CA SER A 259 10.37 -20.23 -26.43
C SER A 259 9.06 -19.94 -27.17
N SER A 260 7.97 -20.62 -26.82
CA SER A 260 6.63 -20.35 -27.37
C SER A 260 6.03 -19.08 -26.80
N PHE A 261 6.37 -18.76 -25.54
CA PHE A 261 5.90 -17.59 -24.84
C PHE A 261 6.49 -16.31 -25.44
N LEU A 262 5.65 -15.38 -25.92
CA LEU A 262 6.06 -14.10 -26.54
C LEU A 262 7.21 -14.27 -27.56
N HIS A 263 7.12 -15.26 -28.45
CA HIS A 263 8.21 -15.61 -29.36
C HIS A 263 8.76 -14.43 -30.19
N THR A 264 7.89 -13.49 -30.57
CA THR A 264 8.20 -12.23 -31.29
C THR A 264 8.61 -11.05 -30.39
N GLY A 265 8.61 -11.24 -29.07
CA GLY A 265 8.74 -10.19 -28.07
C GLY A 265 7.38 -9.54 -27.74
N GLY A 266 7.33 -8.77 -26.66
CA GLY A 266 6.09 -8.15 -26.20
C GLY A 266 6.25 -7.45 -24.85
N TYR A 267 5.12 -7.17 -24.20
CA TYR A 267 5.10 -6.52 -22.89
C TYR A 267 4.39 -7.40 -21.85
N LEU A 268 5.06 -7.62 -20.73
CA LEU A 268 4.48 -8.20 -19.53
C LEU A 268 3.97 -7.08 -18.62
N GLY A 269 2.77 -7.28 -18.07
CA GLY A 269 2.21 -6.41 -17.05
C GLY A 269 2.18 -7.11 -15.69
N PHE A 270 2.53 -6.35 -14.65
CA PHE A 270 2.37 -6.74 -13.26
C PHE A 270 1.55 -5.69 -12.54
N ARG A 271 0.37 -6.08 -12.08
CA ARG A 271 -0.49 -5.26 -11.26
C ARG A 271 0.12 -5.19 -9.87
N LEU A 272 0.39 -3.99 -9.35
CA LEU A 272 0.95 -3.91 -8.01
C LEU A 272 -0.11 -4.26 -6.96
N LEU A 273 0.33 -4.93 -5.90
CA LEU A 273 -0.52 -5.34 -4.79
C LEU A 273 -0.90 -4.13 -3.93
N HIS A 274 0.01 -3.16 -3.80
CA HIS A 274 -0.23 -1.97 -3.00
C HIS A 274 -0.65 -0.76 -3.82
N LYS A 275 -1.31 0.18 -3.13
CA LYS A 275 -1.56 1.53 -3.65
C LYS A 275 -0.46 2.49 -3.21
N TYR A 276 -0.23 3.51 -4.03
CA TYR A 276 0.88 4.46 -3.86
C TYR A 276 0.39 5.91 -3.88
N PRO A 277 1.05 6.82 -3.14
CA PRO A 277 0.79 8.25 -3.30
C PRO A 277 1.03 8.67 -4.75
N VAL A 278 0.01 9.25 -5.39
CA VAL A 278 0.07 9.83 -6.73
C VAL A 278 -0.61 11.19 -6.76
N HIS A 279 -0.08 12.06 -7.61
CA HIS A 279 -0.54 13.39 -7.93
C HIS A 279 -0.19 13.71 -9.40
N LYS A 280 -0.77 14.77 -9.97
CA LYS A 280 -0.55 15.19 -11.38
C LYS A 280 0.94 15.37 -11.74
N SER A 281 1.76 15.72 -10.75
CA SER A 281 3.21 15.95 -10.89
C SER A 281 4.06 14.77 -10.41
N THR A 282 3.47 13.61 -10.08
CA THR A 282 4.24 12.47 -9.58
C THR A 282 5.16 11.93 -10.67
N ASP A 283 6.44 11.87 -10.36
CA ASP A 283 7.43 11.18 -11.17
C ASP A 283 7.42 9.69 -10.81
N LEU A 284 6.85 8.87 -11.71
CA LEU A 284 6.81 7.41 -11.52
C LEU A 284 8.21 6.77 -11.44
N SER A 285 9.26 7.42 -11.96
CA SER A 285 10.63 6.91 -11.80
C SER A 285 11.14 7.06 -10.36
N LEU A 286 10.67 8.10 -9.64
CA LEU A 286 10.93 8.25 -8.21
C LEU A 286 10.06 7.30 -7.39
N LEU A 287 8.81 7.07 -7.81
CA LEU A 287 7.92 6.09 -7.17
C LEU A 287 8.48 4.66 -7.23
N ALA A 288 9.21 4.31 -8.29
CA ALA A 288 9.91 3.03 -8.36
C ALA A 288 10.88 2.80 -7.17
N LYS A 289 11.37 3.88 -6.55
CA LYS A 289 12.23 3.84 -5.36
C LYS A 289 11.46 3.71 -4.05
N THR A 290 10.12 3.74 -4.08
CA THR A 290 9.24 3.68 -2.90
C THR A 290 8.26 2.49 -2.95
N LEU A 291 8.49 1.53 -3.87
CA LEU A 291 7.70 0.30 -3.93
C LEU A 291 7.75 -0.47 -2.59
N LYS A 292 6.60 -0.97 -2.17
CA LYS A 292 6.39 -1.72 -0.93
C LYS A 292 6.70 -3.21 -1.13
N GLY A 293 7.14 -3.90 -0.07
CA GLY A 293 7.71 -5.26 -0.06
C GLY A 293 7.51 -6.11 -1.33
N PRO A 294 6.37 -6.80 -1.51
CA PRO A 294 6.16 -7.69 -2.66
C PRO A 294 6.29 -7.01 -4.03
N ASP A 295 5.83 -5.77 -4.16
CA ASP A 295 5.91 -5.01 -5.42
C ASP A 295 7.36 -4.68 -5.78
N ALA A 296 8.19 -4.36 -4.79
CA ALA A 296 9.62 -4.13 -4.97
C ALA A 296 10.34 -5.41 -5.42
N ARG A 297 9.92 -6.59 -4.92
CA ARG A 297 10.47 -7.90 -5.35
C ARG A 297 10.15 -8.22 -6.79
N ILE A 298 8.94 -7.89 -7.27
CA ILE A 298 8.59 -8.06 -8.69
C ILE A 298 9.54 -7.22 -9.56
N LEU A 299 9.77 -5.96 -9.17
CA LEU A 299 10.70 -5.08 -9.89
C LEU A 299 12.14 -5.62 -9.85
N SER A 300 12.58 -6.09 -8.67
CA SER A 300 13.90 -6.69 -8.47
C SER A 300 14.11 -7.93 -9.35
N ALA A 301 13.15 -8.86 -9.35
CA ALA A 301 13.19 -10.07 -10.17
C ALA A 301 13.18 -9.74 -11.67
N CYS A 302 12.40 -8.75 -12.11
CA CYS A 302 12.49 -8.29 -13.50
C CYS A 302 13.89 -7.75 -13.84
N THR A 303 14.51 -7.03 -12.91
CA THR A 303 15.84 -6.44 -13.09
C THR A 303 16.94 -7.50 -13.09
N SER A 304 16.88 -8.52 -12.21
CA SER A 304 17.84 -9.64 -12.19
C SER A 304 17.83 -10.45 -13.48
N LEU A 305 16.65 -10.61 -14.08
CA LEU A 305 16.44 -11.28 -15.37
C LEU A 305 16.77 -10.37 -16.58
N GLY A 306 17.24 -9.14 -16.33
CA GLY A 306 17.65 -8.20 -17.37
C GLY A 306 16.51 -7.60 -18.19
N LEU A 307 15.28 -7.62 -17.68
CA LEU A 307 14.14 -6.99 -18.33
C LEU A 307 14.18 -5.47 -18.17
N ARG A 308 13.83 -4.75 -19.23
CA ARG A 308 13.63 -3.30 -19.15
C ARG A 308 12.23 -3.03 -18.61
N THR A 309 12.14 -2.38 -17.45
CA THR A 309 10.87 -2.11 -16.78
C THR A 309 10.53 -0.63 -16.76
N SER A 310 9.24 -0.31 -16.62
CA SER A 310 8.76 1.03 -16.29
C SER A 310 7.47 0.94 -15.49
N LEU A 311 7.29 1.87 -14.55
CA LEU A 311 6.00 2.05 -13.89
C LEU A 311 5.04 2.80 -14.81
N GLN A 312 3.78 2.36 -14.81
CA GLN A 312 2.70 2.90 -15.63
C GLN A 312 1.42 2.96 -14.82
N LEU A 313 0.63 4.01 -15.06
CA LEU A 313 -0.74 4.13 -14.59
C LEU A 313 -1.68 3.61 -15.67
N PHE A 314 -2.73 2.88 -15.27
CA PHE A 314 -3.66 2.19 -16.14
C PHE A 314 -5.07 2.74 -16.00
N TYR A 315 -5.56 3.46 -16.99
CA TYR A 315 -6.89 4.05 -16.97
C TYR A 315 -7.85 3.27 -17.87
N SER A 316 -9.04 2.99 -17.36
CA SER A 316 -10.13 2.38 -18.13
C SER A 316 -11.20 3.43 -18.38
N ILE A 317 -11.36 3.81 -19.64
CA ILE A 317 -12.24 4.90 -20.04
C ILE A 317 -13.47 4.30 -20.69
N PRO A 318 -14.66 4.42 -20.08
CA PRO A 318 -15.87 3.88 -20.65
C PRO A 318 -16.18 4.63 -21.95
N MET A 319 -16.27 3.94 -23.10
CA MET A 319 -16.83 4.54 -24.30
C MET A 319 -18.32 4.21 -24.32
N LYS A 320 -19.16 5.18 -23.96
CA LYS A 320 -20.59 5.08 -24.20
C LYS A 320 -20.84 5.43 -25.67
N GLY A 321 -21.53 4.55 -26.41
CA GLY A 321 -22.19 4.95 -27.67
C GLY A 321 -21.68 4.38 -29.01
N PHE A 322 -20.68 3.50 -29.06
CA PHE A 322 -20.33 2.82 -30.32
C PHE A 322 -20.99 1.44 -30.43
N TYR A 323 -22.04 1.34 -31.24
CA TYR A 323 -22.23 0.15 -32.07
C TYR A 323 -21.17 0.26 -33.19
N SER A 324 -20.01 -0.38 -33.04
CA SER A 324 -19.05 -0.42 -34.13
C SER A 324 -19.47 -1.52 -35.12
N ASP A 325 -19.90 -1.12 -36.30
CA ASP A 325 -20.11 -1.96 -37.49
C ASP A 325 -18.78 -2.42 -38.16
N ASP A 326 -17.68 -2.51 -37.40
CA ASP A 326 -16.41 -3.03 -37.91
C ASP A 326 -16.13 -4.42 -37.33
N TYR A 327 -16.09 -5.37 -38.26
CA TYR A 327 -16.01 -6.82 -38.09
C TYR A 327 -14.76 -7.34 -37.36
N ASP A 328 -14.93 -8.57 -36.86
CA ASP A 328 -13.98 -9.53 -36.29
C ASP A 328 -13.61 -9.40 -34.80
N SER A 329 -14.51 -9.87 -33.95
CA SER A 329 -14.12 -10.86 -32.91
C SER A 329 -15.33 -11.60 -32.34
N ASP A 330 -15.32 -12.93 -32.49
CA ASP A 330 -15.99 -13.88 -31.61
C ASP A 330 -15.46 -13.70 -30.17
N ASP A 331 -16.10 -12.84 -29.36
CA ASP A 331 -15.86 -12.80 -27.91
C ASP A 331 -17.21 -12.81 -27.16
N ASP A 332 -17.56 -14.01 -26.70
CA ASP A 332 -18.63 -14.25 -25.75
C ASP A 332 -18.24 -13.66 -24.38
N GLY A 333 -18.70 -12.45 -24.09
CA GLY A 333 -18.56 -11.91 -22.74
C GLY A 333 -18.83 -10.41 -22.63
N ALA A 334 -20.11 -10.05 -22.52
CA ALA A 334 -20.61 -8.72 -22.21
C ALA A 334 -19.64 -7.83 -21.39
N SER A 335 -18.99 -6.87 -22.04
CA SER A 335 -18.43 -5.70 -21.34
C SER A 335 -18.66 -4.47 -22.20
N THR A 336 -19.23 -3.44 -21.58
CA THR A 336 -19.38 -2.10 -22.11
C THR A 336 -18.05 -1.64 -22.72
N GLY A 337 -18.06 -1.05 -23.92
CA GLY A 337 -16.87 -0.73 -24.73
C GLY A 337 -15.90 0.25 -24.06
N ALA A 338 -15.14 -0.18 -23.07
CA ALA A 338 -14.17 0.65 -22.38
C ALA A 338 -12.78 0.51 -23.02
N ARG A 339 -12.15 1.63 -23.39
CA ARG A 339 -10.79 1.65 -23.93
C ARG A 339 -9.79 1.85 -22.80
N LYS A 340 -8.70 1.07 -22.81
CA LYS A 340 -7.66 1.10 -21.77
C LYS A 340 -6.42 1.84 -22.25
N TYR A 341 -5.83 2.64 -21.37
CA TYR A 341 -4.62 3.42 -21.63
C TYR A 341 -3.57 3.19 -20.55
N VAL A 342 -2.31 3.13 -20.97
CA VAL A 342 -1.15 3.28 -20.08
C VAL A 342 -0.53 4.64 -20.24
N MET A 343 -0.21 5.29 -19.11
CA MET A 343 0.40 6.61 -19.12
C MET A 343 1.34 6.79 -17.92
N ARG A 344 2.22 7.79 -18.02
CA ARG A 344 3.18 8.12 -16.96
C ARG A 344 2.76 9.28 -16.07
N LYS A 345 1.75 10.04 -16.49
CA LYS A 345 1.21 11.19 -15.74
C LYS A 345 -0.12 10.78 -15.12
N ALA A 346 -0.34 11.17 -13.86
CA ALA A 346 -1.65 10.99 -13.25
C ALA A 346 -2.60 12.08 -13.73
N ILE A 347 -3.79 11.68 -14.17
CA ILE A 347 -4.90 12.58 -14.51
C ILE A 347 -6.02 12.41 -13.49
N ASN A 348 -6.83 13.45 -13.24
CA ASN A 348 -8.03 13.31 -12.43
C ASN A 348 -9.12 12.65 -13.28
N ALA A 349 -9.82 11.64 -12.77
CA ALA A 349 -10.92 11.00 -13.49
C ALA A 349 -12.04 12.00 -13.81
N ASP A 350 -12.22 13.05 -13.01
CA ASP A 350 -13.17 14.14 -13.29
C ASP A 350 -12.78 14.94 -14.53
N ASP A 351 -11.49 15.10 -14.81
CA ASP A 351 -11.01 15.79 -16.01
C ASP A 351 -11.40 15.01 -17.29
N VAL A 352 -11.71 13.71 -17.16
CA VAL A 352 -12.12 12.84 -18.27
C VAL A 352 -13.62 12.54 -18.27
N SER A 353 -14.27 12.57 -17.10
CA SER A 353 -15.70 12.27 -16.96
C SER A 353 -16.62 13.48 -17.19
N GLN A 354 -16.09 14.70 -17.12
CA GLN A 354 -16.82 15.94 -17.39
C GLN A 354 -16.88 16.33 -18.87
N LEU A 355 -16.26 15.56 -19.76
CA LEU A 355 -16.28 15.82 -21.19
C LEU A 355 -17.56 15.22 -21.80
N ASP A 356 -18.32 16.06 -22.50
CA ASP A 356 -19.62 15.71 -23.11
C ASP A 356 -19.49 14.49 -24.05
N GLU A 357 -20.59 13.75 -24.25
CA GLU A 357 -20.63 12.52 -25.07
C GLU A 357 -20.12 12.71 -26.51
N ASP A 358 -20.05 13.95 -27.01
CA ASP A 358 -19.56 14.32 -28.35
C ASP A 358 -18.06 14.69 -28.39
N MET A 359 -17.35 14.74 -27.25
CA MET A 359 -15.96 15.21 -27.15
C MET A 359 -14.92 14.08 -27.01
N TRP A 360 -15.26 12.83 -27.37
CA TRP A 360 -14.35 11.69 -27.22
C TRP A 360 -13.05 11.80 -28.01
N GLU A 361 -13.06 12.45 -29.17
CA GLU A 361 -11.84 12.71 -29.93
C GLU A 361 -10.90 13.64 -29.16
N GLU A 362 -11.43 14.66 -28.48
CA GLU A 362 -10.64 15.54 -27.62
C GLU A 362 -10.08 14.81 -26.40
N VAL A 363 -10.86 13.91 -25.78
CA VAL A 363 -10.38 13.03 -24.70
C VAL A 363 -9.22 12.17 -25.19
N ILE A 364 -9.36 11.52 -26.35
CA ILE A 364 -8.31 10.67 -26.92
C ILE A 364 -7.07 11.50 -27.24
N CYS A 365 -7.22 12.66 -27.88
CA CYS A 365 -6.11 13.56 -28.20
C CYS A 365 -5.40 14.01 -26.92
N PHE A 366 -6.13 14.45 -25.90
CA PHE A 366 -5.55 14.83 -24.61
C PHE A 366 -4.76 13.67 -23.96
N LEU A 367 -5.30 12.45 -24.03
CA LEU A 367 -4.62 11.29 -23.47
C LEU A 367 -3.38 10.91 -24.27
N GLU A 368 -3.46 10.85 -25.60
CA GLU A 368 -2.37 10.41 -26.46
C GLU A 368 -1.27 11.49 -26.60
N GLU A 369 -1.65 12.78 -26.67
CA GLU A 369 -0.74 13.90 -26.93
C GLU A 369 -0.25 14.59 -25.64
N ASP A 370 -1.14 15.05 -24.76
CA ASP A 370 -0.74 15.78 -23.54
C ASP A 370 -0.24 14.85 -22.43
N CYS A 371 -0.86 13.68 -22.31
CA CYS A 371 -0.53 12.69 -21.28
C CYS A 371 0.46 11.61 -21.75
N GLU A 372 0.85 11.63 -23.03
CA GLU A 372 1.70 10.61 -23.68
C GLU A 372 1.16 9.17 -23.50
N GLY A 373 -0.15 9.07 -23.37
CA GLY A 373 -0.89 7.85 -23.14
C GLY A 373 -0.85 6.93 -24.35
N LYS A 374 -0.84 5.62 -24.09
CA LYS A 374 -0.84 4.60 -25.14
C LYS A 374 -2.00 3.67 -24.94
N ALA A 375 -2.82 3.51 -25.97
CA ALA A 375 -3.90 2.54 -25.94
C ALA A 375 -3.32 1.12 -25.79
N VAL A 376 -3.96 0.31 -24.95
CA VAL A 376 -3.52 -1.07 -24.68
C VAL A 376 -4.65 -2.07 -24.74
N ARG A 377 -4.32 -3.30 -25.17
CA ARG A 377 -5.16 -4.48 -24.95
C ARG A 377 -4.71 -5.17 -23.66
N ASP A 378 -5.66 -5.40 -22.78
CA ASP A 378 -5.51 -6.06 -21.49
C ASP A 378 -5.76 -7.56 -21.67
N LEU A 379 -4.68 -8.33 -21.81
CA LEU A 379 -4.73 -9.75 -22.20
C LEU A 379 -4.26 -10.65 -21.05
N ARG A 380 -4.80 -11.87 -21.00
CA ARG A 380 -4.36 -12.91 -20.06
C ARG A 380 -3.10 -13.57 -20.60
N LEU A 381 -2.26 -14.12 -19.72
CA LEU A 381 -1.05 -14.84 -20.16
C LEU A 381 -1.35 -15.99 -21.14
N LEU A 382 -2.50 -16.67 -21.02
CA LEU A 382 -2.90 -17.75 -21.93
C LEU A 382 -3.07 -17.26 -23.38
N ASP A 383 -3.44 -15.99 -23.58
CA ASP A 383 -3.61 -15.38 -24.90
C ASP A 383 -2.26 -15.20 -25.61
N ALA A 384 -1.15 -15.21 -24.86
CA ALA A 384 0.20 -15.11 -25.42
C ALA A 384 0.61 -16.36 -26.21
N ALA A 385 0.03 -17.52 -25.89
CA ALA A 385 0.32 -18.79 -26.55
C ALA A 385 -0.59 -19.04 -27.76
N ASN A 386 -1.81 -18.50 -27.74
CA ASN A 386 -2.85 -18.80 -28.74
C ASN A 386 -2.84 -17.84 -29.94
N LYS A 387 -2.16 -16.69 -29.86
CA LYS A 387 -2.06 -15.76 -30.99
C LYS A 387 -1.01 -16.22 -31.99
N GLY A 388 -1.47 -16.88 -33.06
CA GLY A 388 -0.80 -16.85 -34.35
C GLY A 388 -0.55 -15.38 -34.73
N SER A 389 0.66 -15.10 -35.21
CA SER A 389 1.16 -13.78 -35.59
C SER A 389 0.08 -12.83 -36.10
N VAL A 390 -0.45 -11.99 -35.20
CA VAL A 390 -1.29 -10.85 -35.59
C VAL A 390 -0.39 -9.94 -36.44
N SER A 391 -0.88 -9.63 -37.63
CA SER A 391 -0.18 -8.86 -38.65
C SER A 391 0.44 -7.60 -38.06
N LYS A 392 1.69 -7.35 -38.43
CA LYS A 392 2.49 -6.17 -38.08
C LYS A 392 1.95 -4.85 -38.68
N GLU A 393 0.67 -4.78 -39.04
CA GLU A 393 0.10 -3.60 -39.67
C GLU A 393 -0.58 -2.72 -38.62
N LYS A 394 0.10 -1.61 -38.30
CA LYS A 394 -0.49 -0.32 -37.90
C LYS A 394 -1.49 -0.30 -36.73
N SER A 395 -1.52 -1.28 -35.84
CA SER A 395 -2.27 -1.07 -34.60
C SER A 395 -1.53 -0.06 -33.71
N LYS A 396 -2.15 1.11 -33.48
CA LYS A 396 -1.71 2.10 -32.46
C LYS A 396 -1.76 1.53 -31.03
N THR A 397 -2.31 0.33 -30.86
CA THR A 397 -2.59 -0.30 -29.56
C THR A 397 -1.52 -1.34 -29.20
N ARG A 398 -1.07 -1.35 -27.95
CA ARG A 398 -0.06 -2.31 -27.44
C ARG A 398 -0.71 -3.47 -26.69
N ASP A 399 -0.21 -4.68 -26.88
CA ASP A 399 -0.64 -5.85 -26.14
C ASP A 399 0.16 -5.96 -24.83
N ILE A 400 -0.55 -6.00 -23.70
CA ILE A 400 0.02 -6.24 -22.37
C ILE A 400 -0.56 -7.54 -21.84
N TYR A 401 0.33 -8.46 -21.48
CA TYR A 401 -0.02 -9.77 -20.94
C TYR A 401 0.22 -9.79 -19.43
N TRP A 402 -0.85 -9.99 -18.67
CA TRP A 402 -0.79 -9.87 -17.21
C TRP A 402 -0.44 -11.16 -16.51
N VAL A 403 0.62 -11.12 -15.71
CA VAL A 403 1.07 -12.27 -14.92
C VAL A 403 0.17 -12.51 -13.71
N ASN A 404 -0.35 -11.45 -13.11
CA ASN A 404 -1.26 -11.48 -11.97
C ASN A 404 -2.57 -10.73 -12.26
N PRO A 405 -3.42 -11.25 -13.16
CA PRO A 405 -4.63 -10.56 -13.61
C PRO A 405 -5.69 -10.40 -12.49
N GLU A 406 -5.65 -11.24 -11.46
CA GLU A 406 -6.61 -11.17 -10.34
C GLU A 406 -6.33 -10.04 -9.35
N ALA A 407 -5.12 -9.48 -9.36
CA ALA A 407 -4.85 -8.27 -8.61
C ALA A 407 -5.69 -7.14 -9.21
N LYS A 408 -6.48 -6.48 -8.38
CA LYS A 408 -7.30 -5.34 -8.79
C LYS A 408 -6.34 -4.15 -8.98
N SER A 409 -5.90 -3.91 -10.21
CA SER A 409 -5.23 -2.65 -10.56
C SER A 409 -5.86 -2.06 -11.82
N ALA A 410 -6.83 -1.18 -11.62
CA ALA A 410 -7.23 -0.22 -12.63
C ALA A 410 -7.08 1.15 -11.96
N THR A 411 -6.07 1.92 -12.36
CA THR A 411 -5.87 3.28 -11.89
C THR A 411 -7.12 4.09 -12.19
N LYS A 412 -7.92 4.24 -11.16
CA LYS A 412 -8.92 5.28 -11.08
C LYS A 412 -8.35 6.31 -10.14
N VAL A 413 -7.91 7.43 -10.68
CA VAL A 413 -7.79 8.64 -9.87
C VAL A 413 -9.21 9.18 -9.74
N GLU A 414 -10.08 8.42 -9.08
CA GLU A 414 -11.39 8.92 -8.69
C GLU A 414 -11.10 10.06 -7.69
N SER A 415 -11.38 11.28 -8.14
CA SER A 415 -11.75 12.37 -7.25
C SER A 415 -12.78 11.86 -6.26
N PRO A 416 -12.61 12.29 -5.02
CA PRO A 416 -12.30 11.40 -3.92
C PRO A 416 -13.29 10.24 -3.84
N TYR A 417 -12.79 9.01 -3.83
CA TYR A 417 -13.50 7.99 -3.07
C TYR A 417 -13.85 8.62 -1.72
N VAL A 418 -15.02 8.30 -1.18
CA VAL A 418 -15.35 8.48 0.24
C VAL A 418 -14.45 7.51 1.04
N ALA A 419 -13.14 7.57 0.83
CA ALA A 419 -12.11 6.92 1.60
C ALA A 419 -11.99 7.79 2.83
N TYR A 420 -12.63 7.32 3.87
CA TYR A 420 -12.45 7.84 5.21
C TYR A 420 -10.95 7.73 5.49
N GLY A 421 -10.32 8.89 5.65
CA GLY A 421 -8.90 9.06 5.89
C GLY A 421 -8.65 9.43 7.34
N ASN A 422 -7.39 9.39 7.76
CA ASN A 422 -7.06 9.78 9.12
C ASN A 422 -7.30 11.27 9.38
N GLU A 423 -7.07 12.12 8.36
CA GLU A 423 -7.45 13.55 8.20
C GLU A 423 -7.46 13.90 6.69
N ALA A 424 -7.92 15.10 6.34
CA ALA A 424 -7.84 15.63 4.99
C ALA A 424 -6.39 15.86 4.50
N SER A 425 -6.18 15.66 3.20
CA SER A 425 -5.00 16.10 2.46
C SER A 425 -5.42 16.41 1.03
N LEU A 426 -4.95 17.53 0.49
CA LEU A 426 -5.17 17.93 -0.91
C LEU A 426 -3.97 17.61 -1.82
N GLY A 427 -2.84 17.19 -1.24
CA GLY A 427 -1.58 17.03 -1.99
C GLY A 427 -1.38 15.68 -2.65
N TYR A 428 -1.97 14.62 -2.11
CA TYR A 428 -1.71 13.23 -2.52
C TYR A 428 -2.97 12.37 -2.45
N PHE A 429 -3.13 11.47 -3.42
CA PHE A 429 -4.17 10.44 -3.45
C PHE A 429 -3.54 9.06 -3.61
N TYR A 430 -4.26 7.99 -3.28
CA TYR A 430 -3.79 6.65 -3.62
C TYR A 430 -4.10 6.31 -5.07
N GLY A 431 -3.06 5.98 -5.82
CA GLY A 431 -3.12 5.44 -7.17
C GLY A 431 -2.71 3.98 -7.18
N GLU A 432 -3.41 3.19 -7.99
CA GLU A 432 -2.96 1.87 -8.39
C GLU A 432 -1.95 2.05 -9.53
N VAL A 433 -0.81 1.36 -9.45
CA VAL A 433 0.30 1.45 -10.42
C VAL A 433 0.61 0.04 -10.87
N ALA A 434 1.22 -0.11 -12.05
CA ALA A 434 1.68 -1.40 -12.54
C ALA A 434 3.11 -1.29 -13.10
N ILE A 435 3.85 -2.39 -13.00
CA ILE A 435 5.13 -2.56 -13.68
C ILE A 435 4.85 -3.12 -15.07
N VAL A 436 5.38 -2.47 -16.10
CA VAL A 436 5.40 -3.00 -17.47
C VAL A 436 6.83 -3.34 -17.84
N ALA A 437 7.07 -4.61 -18.16
CA ALA A 437 8.37 -5.15 -18.54
C ALA A 437 8.42 -5.48 -20.05
N GLU A 438 9.45 -5.00 -20.75
CA GLU A 438 9.69 -5.32 -22.15
C GLU A 438 10.41 -6.67 -22.26
N VAL A 439 9.77 -7.61 -22.96
CA VAL A 439 10.31 -8.94 -23.23
C VAL A 439 10.83 -9.00 -24.66
N GLY A 440 12.11 -9.34 -24.81
CA GLY A 440 12.74 -9.54 -26.11
C GLY A 440 12.21 -10.78 -26.84
N GLN A 441 12.44 -10.82 -28.16
CA GLN A 441 12.20 -12.01 -28.98
C GLN A 441 12.87 -13.25 -28.37
N ALA A 442 12.21 -14.40 -28.42
CA ALA A 442 12.71 -15.64 -27.81
C ALA A 442 14.17 -15.96 -28.22
N ARG A 443 14.50 -15.80 -29.51
CA ARG A 443 15.87 -16.00 -30.04
C ARG A 443 16.94 -15.05 -29.49
N LYS A 444 16.54 -13.93 -28.89
CA LYS A 444 17.43 -12.90 -28.32
C LYS A 444 17.47 -12.95 -26.79
N ARG A 445 16.60 -13.76 -26.17
CA ARG A 445 16.72 -14.05 -24.74
C ARG A 445 18.03 -14.84 -24.62
N LYS A 446 19.03 -14.27 -23.93
CA LYS A 446 20.15 -15.09 -23.42
C LYS A 446 19.52 -16.22 -22.61
N THR A 447 20.15 -17.37 -22.49
CA THR A 447 19.69 -18.40 -21.55
C THR A 447 19.61 -17.74 -20.17
N ILE A 448 18.40 -17.39 -19.72
CA ILE A 448 18.14 -16.66 -18.47
C ILE A 448 18.23 -17.67 -17.32
#